data_AF-A0A2N8U7Q9-F1
#
_entry.id   AF-A0A2N8U7Q9-F1
#
_cell.length_a   1.000
_cell.length_b   1.000
_cell.length_c   1.000
_cell.angle_alpha   90.00
_cell.angle_beta   90.00
_cell.angle_gamma   90.00
#
_symmetry.space_group_name_H-M   'P 1'
#
loop_
_entity.id
_entity.type
_entity.pdbx_description
1 polymer ?
#
loop_
_entity_poly.entity_id
_entity_poly.type
_entity_poly.pdbx_seq_one_letter_code
_entity_poly.pdbx_strand_id
1 'polypeptide(L)'
;MTSNVAAKAGGEGTAVILGASGAVGKPLLSLLVSESSPYSTVYSFARRPHPSPPTVSPNVEFHEILVDFDKIHNGDAAETAKLSSIPPASAVYITMGTTRAAAGSMAAFEKIDRGYVLSSARALFHATSPATLVYCSSGSSSSSSFFPYLKSKGLTEEGLASIFPHTILMRPGFLKNAQRPESRIMERLAEPIVGLLGKVSDNIEAPVSDVAKAMVKAALLGPQKLKSDGLGEAPAKSFKLEEGRSGDGVAVVGNPAVLKLAKE
;
A
#
# COMPACT_ATOMS: atom_id res chain seq x y z
N MET A 1 16.87 14.72 19.73
CA MET A 1 17.49 13.41 19.43
C MET A 1 16.54 12.64 18.53
N THR A 2 16.66 12.82 17.22
CA THR A 2 15.84 12.17 16.20
C THR A 2 16.49 10.85 15.83
N SER A 3 15.96 9.74 16.33
CA SER A 3 16.39 8.40 15.93
C SER A 3 15.93 8.15 14.49
N ASN A 4 16.86 8.29 13.57
CA ASN A 4 16.72 7.91 12.18
C ASN A 4 16.77 6.37 12.13
N VAL A 5 15.61 5.72 12.11
CA VAL A 5 15.53 4.27 11.88
C VAL A 5 14.84 4.04 10.55
N ALA A 6 15.56 4.41 9.48
CA ALA A 6 15.55 3.59 8.28
C ALA A 6 15.89 2.16 8.74
N ALA A 7 15.12 1.18 8.30
CA ALA A 7 15.32 -0.22 8.66
C ALA A 7 16.82 -0.55 8.54
N LYS A 8 17.44 -0.84 9.69
CA LYS A 8 18.87 -1.14 9.77
C LYS A 8 19.06 -2.38 8.87
N ALA A 9 19.88 -2.25 7.84
CA ALA A 9 20.26 -3.37 6.98
C ALA A 9 20.91 -4.45 7.87
N GLY A 10 20.14 -5.48 8.20
CA GLY A 10 20.48 -6.47 9.23
C GLY A 10 19.25 -6.99 10.00
N GLY A 11 18.36 -7.73 9.33
CA GLY A 11 17.79 -8.99 9.82
C GLY A 11 16.89 -9.10 11.06
N GLU A 12 16.21 -8.06 11.58
CA GLU A 12 15.31 -8.19 12.75
C GLU A 12 13.96 -7.44 12.63
N GLY A 13 13.52 -7.12 11.41
CA GLY A 13 12.28 -6.34 11.20
C GLY A 13 11.05 -7.19 10.90
N THR A 14 9.88 -6.73 11.34
CA THR A 14 8.56 -7.30 10.98
C THR A 14 7.91 -6.48 9.87
N ALA A 15 7.51 -7.12 8.77
CA ALA A 15 6.64 -6.52 7.76
C ALA A 15 5.21 -7.07 7.84
N VAL A 16 4.24 -6.20 7.57
CA VAL A 16 2.84 -6.58 7.42
C VAL A 16 2.39 -6.28 6.00
N ILE A 17 1.64 -7.18 5.37
CA ILE A 17 1.01 -6.95 4.07
C ILE A 17 -0.51 -7.17 4.15
N LEU A 18 -1.25 -6.17 3.69
CA LEU A 18 -2.68 -6.23 3.41
C LEU A 18 -2.90 -6.26 1.89
N GLY A 19 -3.58 -7.29 1.39
CA GLY A 19 -3.89 -7.44 -0.04
C GLY A 19 -2.88 -8.27 -0.83
N ALA A 20 -2.17 -9.21 -0.20
CA ALA A 20 -1.12 -10.02 -0.80
C ALA A 20 -1.53 -10.80 -2.08
N SER A 21 -2.80 -11.14 -2.25
CA SER A 21 -3.28 -11.83 -3.47
C SER A 21 -3.63 -10.89 -4.64
N GLY A 22 -3.52 -9.57 -4.43
CA GLY A 22 -3.80 -8.55 -5.43
C GLY A 22 -2.71 -8.46 -6.51
N ALA A 23 -2.98 -7.65 -7.55
CA ALA A 23 -2.07 -7.50 -8.69
C ALA A 23 -0.68 -6.97 -8.28
N VAL A 24 -0.63 -5.97 -7.39
CA VAL A 24 0.62 -5.46 -6.79
C VAL A 24 1.04 -6.31 -5.58
N GLY A 25 0.06 -6.82 -4.83
CA GLY A 25 0.31 -7.63 -3.63
C GLY A 25 1.10 -8.91 -3.90
N LYS A 26 0.85 -9.59 -5.02
CA LYS A 26 1.55 -10.83 -5.39
C LYS A 26 3.07 -10.63 -5.53
N PRO A 27 3.55 -9.76 -6.45
CA PRO A 27 4.99 -9.52 -6.56
C PRO A 27 5.56 -8.89 -5.28
N LEU A 28 4.80 -8.09 -4.54
CA LEU A 28 5.24 -7.54 -3.25
C LEU A 28 5.48 -8.65 -2.21
N LEU A 29 4.53 -9.57 -2.04
CA LEU A 29 4.69 -10.70 -1.12
C LEU A 29 5.91 -11.53 -1.54
N SER A 30 6.08 -11.82 -2.85
CA SER A 30 7.26 -12.53 -3.35
C SER A 30 8.57 -11.88 -2.96
N LEU A 31 8.66 -10.54 -2.96
CA LEU A 31 9.86 -9.82 -2.50
C LEU A 31 10.02 -9.91 -0.98
N LEU A 32 8.94 -9.74 -0.23
CA LEU A 32 8.96 -9.75 1.24
C LEU A 32 9.34 -11.11 1.83
N VAL A 33 9.06 -12.23 1.14
CA VAL A 33 9.46 -13.57 1.59
C VAL A 33 10.65 -14.15 0.84
N SER A 34 11.34 -13.34 0.01
CA SER A 34 12.53 -13.76 -0.72
C SER A 34 13.77 -13.84 0.16
N GLU A 35 14.84 -14.46 -0.36
CA GLU A 35 16.15 -14.49 0.32
C GLU A 35 16.75 -13.09 0.53
N SER A 36 16.44 -12.14 -0.35
CA SER A 36 16.85 -10.74 -0.22
C SER A 36 15.89 -9.90 0.62
N SER A 37 14.97 -10.51 1.37
CA SER A 37 14.04 -9.75 2.20
C SER A 37 14.79 -8.91 3.24
N PRO A 38 14.43 -7.63 3.43
CA PRO A 38 14.98 -6.83 4.51
C PRO A 38 14.33 -7.13 5.88
N TYR A 39 13.38 -8.08 5.93
CA TYR A 39 12.61 -8.44 7.11
C TYR A 39 12.83 -9.92 7.48
N SER A 40 12.88 -10.21 8.78
CA SER A 40 12.97 -11.58 9.30
C SER A 40 11.59 -12.22 9.46
N THR A 41 10.53 -11.41 9.62
CA THR A 41 9.16 -11.90 9.84
C THR A 41 8.19 -11.14 8.94
N VAL A 42 7.25 -11.86 8.32
CA VAL A 42 6.22 -11.29 7.45
C VAL A 42 4.85 -11.81 7.85
N TYR A 43 3.93 -10.90 8.17
CA TYR A 43 2.52 -11.21 8.40
C TYR A 43 1.67 -10.78 7.20
N SER A 44 0.87 -11.68 6.67
CA SER A 44 -0.17 -11.40 5.67
C SER A 44 -1.54 -11.56 6.30
N PHE A 45 -2.36 -10.51 6.29
CA PHE A 45 -3.76 -10.62 6.69
C PHE A 45 -4.67 -10.64 5.47
N ALA A 46 -5.52 -11.66 5.41
CA ALA A 46 -6.40 -11.88 4.27
C ALA A 46 -7.77 -12.41 4.71
N ARG A 47 -8.77 -12.18 3.87
CA ARG A 47 -10.13 -12.74 4.08
C ARG A 47 -10.26 -14.20 3.65
N ARG A 48 -9.29 -14.72 2.89
CA ARG A 48 -9.22 -16.07 2.34
C ARG A 48 -7.74 -16.44 2.14
N PRO A 49 -7.37 -17.74 2.16
CA PRO A 49 -6.01 -18.17 1.88
C PRO A 49 -5.50 -17.65 0.54
N HIS A 50 -4.20 -17.36 0.46
CA HIS A 50 -3.58 -16.96 -0.79
C HIS A 50 -3.70 -18.11 -1.82
N PRO A 51 -4.22 -17.86 -3.03
CA PRO A 51 -4.52 -18.94 -3.98
C PRO A 51 -3.27 -19.61 -4.58
N SER A 52 -2.12 -18.93 -4.55
CA SER A 52 -0.84 -19.44 -5.06
C SER A 52 0.31 -18.72 -4.35
N PRO A 53 0.57 -19.02 -3.07
CA PRO A 53 1.59 -18.33 -2.29
C PRO A 53 2.99 -18.59 -2.87
N PRO A 54 3.90 -17.59 -2.84
CA PRO A 54 5.28 -17.80 -3.28
C PRO A 54 6.04 -18.74 -2.32
N THR A 55 7.13 -19.33 -2.82
CA THR A 55 8.08 -20.04 -1.96
C THR A 55 8.70 -19.08 -0.96
N VAL A 56 8.66 -19.44 0.33
CA VAL A 56 9.21 -18.65 1.42
C VAL A 56 10.68 -19.03 1.61
N SER A 57 11.56 -18.03 1.69
CA SER A 57 12.97 -18.24 2.03
C SER A 57 13.09 -18.78 3.46
N PRO A 58 14.01 -19.72 3.73
CA PRO A 58 14.25 -20.23 5.08
C PRO A 58 14.68 -19.16 6.10
N ASN A 59 15.12 -17.98 5.64
CA ASN A 59 15.49 -16.86 6.49
C ASN A 59 14.31 -15.94 6.86
N VAL A 60 13.10 -16.24 6.39
CA VAL A 60 11.90 -15.44 6.64
C VAL A 60 10.82 -16.29 7.30
N GLU A 61 10.39 -15.88 8.49
CA GLU A 61 9.22 -16.45 9.15
C GLU A 61 7.94 -15.83 8.57
N PHE A 62 7.14 -16.63 7.84
CA PHE A 62 5.92 -16.16 7.20
C PHE A 62 4.65 -16.66 7.90
N HIS A 63 3.74 -15.73 8.20
CA HIS A 63 2.45 -15.99 8.83
C HIS A 63 1.31 -15.47 7.95
N GLU A 64 0.42 -16.35 7.50
CA GLU A 64 -0.85 -15.95 6.89
C GLU A 64 -1.99 -16.08 7.91
N ILE A 65 -2.63 -14.96 8.26
CA ILE A 65 -3.69 -14.91 9.25
C ILE A 65 -5.00 -14.54 8.57
N LEU A 66 -6.01 -15.40 8.73
CA LEU A 66 -7.35 -15.16 8.19
C LEU A 66 -8.19 -14.29 9.11
N VAL A 67 -8.73 -13.22 8.53
CA VAL A 67 -9.52 -12.19 9.23
C VAL A 67 -10.80 -11.86 8.50
N ASP A 68 -11.82 -11.47 9.26
CA ASP A 68 -13.03 -10.86 8.73
C ASP A 68 -12.94 -9.33 8.79
N PHE A 69 -12.60 -8.70 7.66
CA PHE A 69 -12.49 -7.25 7.57
C PHE A 69 -13.79 -6.50 7.84
N ASP A 70 -14.96 -7.12 7.60
CA ASP A 70 -16.25 -6.49 7.89
C ASP A 70 -16.42 -6.34 9.40
N LYS A 71 -16.11 -7.41 10.15
CA LYS A 71 -16.13 -7.41 11.61
C LYS A 71 -15.11 -6.45 12.21
N ILE A 72 -13.88 -6.41 11.71
CA ILE A 72 -12.88 -5.42 12.14
C ILE A 72 -13.40 -4.00 11.94
N HIS A 73 -13.99 -3.71 10.78
CA HIS A 73 -14.55 -2.41 10.48
C HIS A 73 -15.72 -2.02 11.40
N ASN A 74 -16.52 -3.00 11.83
CA ASN A 74 -17.63 -2.80 12.76
C ASN A 74 -17.21 -2.86 14.24
N GLY A 75 -15.90 -2.94 14.55
CA GLY A 75 -15.39 -2.86 15.92
C GLY A 75 -15.38 -4.18 16.69
N ASP A 76 -15.41 -5.33 16.01
CA ASP A 76 -15.26 -6.63 16.66
C ASP A 76 -13.87 -6.76 17.30
N ALA A 77 -13.83 -6.91 18.62
CA ALA A 77 -12.59 -6.95 19.38
C ALA A 77 -11.75 -8.20 19.08
N ALA A 78 -12.38 -9.35 18.82
CA ALA A 78 -11.66 -10.60 18.59
C ALA A 78 -10.96 -10.61 17.22
N GLU A 79 -11.63 -10.15 16.17
CA GLU A 79 -11.02 -10.00 14.85
C GLU A 79 -9.97 -8.88 14.83
N THR A 80 -10.22 -7.77 15.53
CA THR A 80 -9.23 -6.68 15.68
C THR A 80 -7.97 -7.16 16.41
N ALA A 81 -8.14 -7.98 17.46
CA ALA A 81 -7.03 -8.54 18.23
C ALA A 81 -6.08 -9.41 17.38
N LYS A 82 -6.56 -10.04 16.30
CA LYS A 82 -5.68 -10.78 15.39
C LYS A 82 -4.62 -9.88 14.74
N LEU A 83 -4.96 -8.62 14.47
CA LEU A 83 -4.01 -7.65 13.90
C LEU A 83 -3.17 -6.98 15.00
N SER A 84 -3.76 -6.65 16.14
CA SER A 84 -3.06 -5.88 17.19
C SER A 84 -2.18 -6.72 18.12
N SER A 85 -2.25 -8.05 18.05
CA SER A 85 -1.48 -8.96 18.91
C SER A 85 -0.16 -9.44 18.32
N ILE A 86 0.14 -9.09 17.06
CA ILE A 86 1.45 -9.39 16.45
C ILE A 86 2.54 -8.48 17.05
N PRO A 87 3.83 -8.85 16.92
CA PRO A 87 4.93 -7.95 17.22
C PRO A 87 4.82 -6.63 16.43
N PRO A 88 5.17 -5.47 17.02
CA PRO A 88 5.06 -4.19 16.32
C PRO A 88 5.78 -4.20 14.97
N ALA A 89 5.07 -3.82 13.91
CA ALA A 89 5.61 -3.80 12.57
C ALA A 89 6.67 -2.71 12.40
N SER A 90 7.72 -2.99 11.64
CA SER A 90 8.65 -2.00 11.09
C SER A 90 8.06 -1.34 9.85
N ALA A 91 7.33 -2.10 9.03
CA ALA A 91 6.63 -1.59 7.85
C ALA A 91 5.25 -2.25 7.66
N VAL A 92 4.27 -1.44 7.27
CA VAL A 92 2.91 -1.89 6.94
C VAL A 92 2.63 -1.55 5.49
N TYR A 93 2.51 -2.57 4.65
CA TYR A 93 2.22 -2.44 3.23
C TYR A 93 0.74 -2.69 2.96
N ILE A 94 0.07 -1.72 2.33
CA ILE A 94 -1.35 -1.83 2.00
C ILE A 94 -1.50 -1.74 0.47
N THR A 95 -1.87 -2.87 -0.13
CA THR A 95 -2.18 -2.99 -1.57
C THR A 95 -3.64 -3.38 -1.81
N MET A 96 -4.45 -3.40 -0.74
CA MET A 96 -5.88 -3.62 -0.83
C MET A 96 -6.55 -2.52 -1.64
N GLY A 97 -7.42 -2.96 -2.54
CA GLY A 97 -8.32 -2.09 -3.26
C GLY A 97 -9.32 -2.91 -4.04
N THR A 98 -10.50 -2.36 -4.22
CA THR A 98 -11.55 -2.95 -5.07
C THR A 98 -11.93 -1.97 -6.17
N THR A 99 -12.64 -2.44 -7.19
CA THR A 99 -13.28 -1.55 -8.16
C THR A 99 -14.75 -1.42 -7.78
N ARG A 100 -15.42 -0.34 -8.21
CA ARG A 100 -16.87 -0.22 -8.04
C ARG A 100 -17.62 -1.39 -8.68
N ALA A 101 -17.15 -1.87 -9.83
CA ALA A 101 -17.72 -3.02 -10.52
C ALA A 101 -17.63 -4.29 -9.66
N ALA A 102 -16.45 -4.58 -9.11
CA ALA A 102 -16.24 -5.74 -8.23
C ALA A 102 -16.96 -5.62 -6.87
N ALA A 103 -17.20 -4.39 -6.39
CA ALA A 103 -17.90 -4.15 -5.13
C ALA A 103 -19.43 -4.19 -5.26
N GLY A 104 -19.97 -4.06 -6.48
CA GLY A 104 -21.42 -4.07 -6.75
C GLY A 104 -22.17 -2.77 -6.38
N SER A 105 -21.67 -1.96 -5.45
CA SER A 105 -22.26 -0.65 -5.11
C SER A 105 -21.20 0.39 -4.70
N MET A 106 -21.57 1.67 -4.70
CA MET A 106 -20.68 2.74 -4.23
C MET A 106 -20.41 2.61 -2.73
N ALA A 107 -21.43 2.30 -1.92
CA ALA A 107 -21.28 2.12 -0.49
C ALA A 107 -20.34 0.93 -0.16
N ALA A 108 -20.50 -0.19 -0.86
CA ALA A 108 -19.61 -1.33 -0.72
C ALA A 108 -18.18 -1.01 -1.19
N PHE A 109 -18.03 -0.25 -2.27
CA PHE A 109 -16.74 0.23 -2.74
C PHE A 109 -16.04 1.08 -1.67
N GLU A 110 -16.71 2.10 -1.12
CA GLU A 110 -16.14 2.95 -0.08
C GLU A 110 -15.82 2.19 1.20
N LYS A 111 -16.70 1.25 1.60
CA LYS A 111 -16.48 0.38 2.77
C LYS A 111 -15.21 -0.45 2.60
N ILE A 112 -15.00 -1.06 1.43
CA ILE A 112 -13.84 -1.92 1.18
C ILE A 112 -12.57 -1.11 0.93
N ASP A 113 -12.64 -0.08 0.07
CA ASP A 113 -11.44 0.65 -0.41
C ASP A 113 -10.90 1.66 0.61
N ARG A 114 -11.76 2.14 1.51
CA ARG A 114 -11.40 3.06 2.60
C ARG A 114 -11.66 2.46 3.97
N GLY A 115 -12.89 1.99 4.23
CA GLY A 115 -13.30 1.53 5.56
C GLY A 115 -12.41 0.44 6.13
N TYR A 116 -12.21 -0.65 5.38
CA TYR A 116 -11.39 -1.80 5.79
C TYR A 116 -9.91 -1.41 5.93
N VAL A 117 -9.41 -0.60 5.00
CA VAL A 117 -8.03 -0.13 5.01
C VAL A 117 -7.75 0.67 6.29
N LEU A 118 -8.62 1.63 6.62
CA LEU A 118 -8.43 2.48 7.80
C LEU A 118 -8.60 1.70 9.11
N SER A 119 -9.58 0.81 9.20
CA SER A 119 -9.79 0.01 10.42
C SER A 119 -8.63 -0.97 10.66
N SER A 120 -8.13 -1.63 9.61
CA SER A 120 -6.96 -2.50 9.74
C SER A 120 -5.68 -1.73 10.05
N ALA A 121 -5.49 -0.55 9.45
CA ALA A 121 -4.36 0.33 9.77
C ALA A 121 -4.39 0.76 11.25
N ARG A 122 -5.57 1.17 11.78
CA ARG A 122 -5.71 1.49 13.20
C ARG A 122 -5.39 0.30 14.10
N ALA A 123 -5.82 -0.91 13.73
CA ALA A 123 -5.54 -2.13 14.50
C ALA A 123 -4.04 -2.50 14.52
N LEU A 124 -3.29 -2.17 13.46
CA LEU A 124 -1.85 -2.42 13.35
C LEU A 124 -0.97 -1.31 13.94
N PHE A 125 -1.56 -0.17 14.29
CA PHE A 125 -0.80 0.98 14.77
C PHE A 125 -0.43 0.83 16.25
N HIS A 126 0.86 0.95 16.54
CA HIS A 126 1.38 1.01 17.90
C HIS A 126 2.12 2.33 18.09
N ALA A 127 1.66 3.17 19.04
CA ALA A 127 2.23 4.50 19.26
C ALA A 127 3.72 4.50 19.64
N THR A 128 4.21 3.38 20.20
CA THR A 128 5.60 3.19 20.61
C THR A 128 6.50 2.66 19.50
N SER A 129 5.94 2.27 18.34
CA SER A 129 6.70 1.76 17.19
C SER A 129 6.68 2.76 16.03
N PRO A 130 7.86 3.20 15.52
CA PRO A 130 7.94 4.13 14.39
C PRO A 130 7.74 3.41 13.05
N ALA A 131 6.67 2.62 12.93
CA ALA A 131 6.34 1.88 11.73
C ALA A 131 6.16 2.82 10.52
N THR A 132 6.71 2.43 9.37
CA THR A 132 6.44 3.12 8.10
C THR A 132 5.28 2.46 7.39
N LEU A 133 4.20 3.20 7.15
CA LEU A 133 3.08 2.73 6.34
C LEU A 133 3.31 3.07 4.87
N VAL A 134 3.16 2.09 3.98
CA VAL A 134 3.26 2.27 2.53
C VAL A 134 1.95 1.85 1.88
N TYR A 135 1.24 2.80 1.30
CA TYR A 135 -0.06 2.57 0.64
C TYR A 135 0.05 2.66 -0.87
N CYS A 136 -0.40 1.61 -1.57
CA CYS A 136 -0.60 1.65 -3.02
C CYS A 136 -1.93 2.35 -3.34
N SER A 137 -1.85 3.64 -3.63
CA SER A 137 -2.95 4.50 -4.04
C SER A 137 -3.09 4.51 -5.58
N SER A 138 -3.47 5.64 -6.16
CA SER A 138 -3.63 5.89 -7.59
C SER A 138 -3.10 7.26 -7.96
N GLY A 139 -2.71 7.44 -9.23
CA GLY A 139 -2.40 8.75 -9.79
C GLY A 139 -3.58 9.72 -9.58
N SER A 140 -3.27 10.97 -9.22
CA SER A 140 -4.27 12.03 -9.01
C SER A 140 -5.28 11.83 -7.88
N SER A 141 -5.02 10.91 -6.93
CA SER A 141 -5.83 10.76 -5.72
C SER A 141 -5.97 12.09 -4.97
N SER A 142 -7.21 12.45 -4.64
CA SER A 142 -7.53 13.72 -3.98
C SER A 142 -8.89 13.63 -3.30
N SER A 143 -8.96 13.99 -2.02
CA SER A 143 -10.20 14.03 -1.23
C SER A 143 -11.24 15.03 -1.75
N SER A 144 -10.82 16.01 -2.55
CA SER A 144 -11.67 16.99 -3.23
C SER A 144 -12.06 16.59 -4.66
N SER A 145 -11.67 15.42 -5.15
CA SER A 145 -12.02 14.98 -6.51
C SER A 145 -13.53 14.77 -6.66
N PHE A 146 -14.07 15.17 -7.82
CA PHE A 146 -15.44 14.83 -8.21
C PHE A 146 -15.60 13.37 -8.64
N PHE A 147 -14.49 12.68 -8.96
CA PHE A 147 -14.52 11.28 -9.35
C PHE A 147 -14.46 10.36 -8.11
N PRO A 148 -15.50 9.55 -7.83
CA PRO A 148 -15.62 8.83 -6.56
C PRO A 148 -14.44 7.92 -6.21
N TYR A 149 -13.81 7.28 -7.20
CA TYR A 149 -12.64 6.44 -6.96
C TYR A 149 -11.44 7.25 -6.49
N LEU A 150 -11.09 8.35 -7.18
CA LEU A 150 -9.99 9.24 -6.78
C LEU A 150 -10.28 9.95 -5.45
N LYS A 151 -11.55 10.26 -5.20
CA LYS A 151 -12.04 10.80 -3.93
C LYS A 151 -11.84 9.82 -2.78
N SER A 152 -12.25 8.56 -2.97
CA SER A 152 -12.10 7.50 -1.98
C SER A 152 -10.63 7.26 -1.67
N LYS A 153 -9.77 7.14 -2.69
CA LYS A 153 -8.32 7.02 -2.52
C LYS A 153 -7.72 8.20 -1.76
N GLY A 154 -8.04 9.44 -2.12
CA GLY A 154 -7.54 10.62 -1.42
C GLY A 154 -7.97 10.69 0.05
N LEU A 155 -9.23 10.32 0.36
CA LEU A 155 -9.70 10.24 1.75
C LEU A 155 -9.01 9.10 2.52
N THR A 156 -8.68 7.99 1.86
CA THR A 156 -7.90 6.91 2.47
C THR A 156 -6.47 7.37 2.77
N GLU A 157 -5.82 8.07 1.83
CA GLU A 157 -4.49 8.64 2.04
C GLU A 157 -4.43 9.57 3.26
N GLU A 158 -5.38 10.50 3.37
CA GLU A 158 -5.52 11.43 4.51
C GLU A 158 -5.72 10.69 5.84
N GLY A 159 -6.62 9.70 5.86
CA GLY A 159 -6.88 8.89 7.05
C GLY A 159 -5.65 8.08 7.48
N LEU A 160 -4.93 7.48 6.53
CA LEU A 160 -3.72 6.71 6.84
C LEU A 160 -2.60 7.58 7.39
N ALA A 161 -2.38 8.77 6.81
CA ALA A 161 -1.39 9.72 7.30
C ALA A 161 -1.74 10.31 8.68
N SER A 162 -3.04 10.36 9.01
CA SER A 162 -3.50 10.74 10.35
C SER A 162 -3.22 9.65 11.40
N ILE A 163 -3.25 8.37 11.00
CA ILE A 163 -2.92 7.23 11.87
C ILE A 163 -1.39 7.09 12.02
N PHE A 164 -0.66 6.91 10.92
CA PHE A 164 0.78 6.58 10.93
C PHE A 164 1.66 7.83 10.76
N PRO A 165 2.57 8.13 11.72
CA PRO A 165 3.44 9.30 11.62
C PRO A 165 4.31 9.27 10.37
N HIS A 166 4.82 8.09 10.00
CA HIS A 166 5.59 7.88 8.79
C HIS A 166 4.71 7.19 7.75
N THR A 167 4.28 7.94 6.74
CA THR A 167 3.37 7.46 5.71
C THR A 167 3.91 7.77 4.31
N ILE A 168 3.93 6.75 3.46
CA ILE A 168 4.34 6.84 2.07
C ILE A 168 3.14 6.47 1.20
N LEU A 169 2.75 7.41 0.34
CA LEU A 169 1.61 7.30 -0.55
C LEU A 169 2.10 7.07 -1.97
N MET A 170 2.04 5.83 -2.43
CA MET A 170 2.46 5.46 -3.77
C MET A 170 1.33 5.75 -4.75
N ARG A 171 1.57 6.65 -5.72
CA ARG A 171 0.61 7.03 -6.76
C ARG A 171 1.13 6.56 -8.12
N PRO A 172 1.11 5.25 -8.40
CA PRO A 172 1.56 4.73 -9.68
C PRO A 172 0.64 5.18 -10.82
N GLY A 173 1.16 5.07 -12.04
CA GLY A 173 0.38 5.16 -13.26
C GLY A 173 -0.51 3.94 -13.46
N PHE A 174 -0.99 3.74 -14.68
CA PHE A 174 -1.79 2.58 -15.06
C PHE A 174 -1.02 1.27 -14.81
N LEU A 175 -1.58 0.38 -14.00
CA LEU A 175 -0.90 -0.86 -13.62
C LEU A 175 -0.83 -1.84 -14.79
N LYS A 176 0.37 -2.04 -15.31
CA LYS A 176 0.65 -3.02 -16.37
C LYS A 176 0.87 -4.41 -15.78
N ASN A 177 0.43 -5.45 -16.52
CA ASN A 177 0.49 -6.86 -16.09
C ASN A 177 -0.35 -7.18 -14.86
N ALA A 178 -1.39 -6.38 -14.59
CA ALA A 178 -2.36 -6.64 -13.54
C ALA A 178 -3.29 -7.79 -13.93
N GLN A 179 -2.80 -9.03 -13.90
CA GLN A 179 -3.59 -10.23 -14.23
C GLN A 179 -4.77 -10.38 -13.25
N ARG A 180 -5.94 -9.84 -13.61
CA ARG A 180 -7.25 -10.10 -12.99
C ARG A 180 -8.12 -10.85 -14.00
N PRO A 181 -8.97 -11.81 -13.58
CA PRO A 181 -10.02 -12.33 -14.45
C PRO A 181 -10.87 -11.19 -15.06
N GLU A 182 -11.13 -10.14 -14.28
CA GLU A 182 -11.81 -8.91 -14.73
C GLU A 182 -10.95 -7.96 -15.60
N SER A 183 -9.61 -8.06 -15.53
CA SER A 183 -8.73 -7.26 -16.41
C SER A 183 -8.93 -7.64 -17.88
N ARG A 184 -9.24 -8.90 -18.20
CA ARG A 184 -9.55 -9.32 -19.58
C ARG A 184 -10.84 -8.70 -20.13
N ILE A 185 -11.78 -8.29 -19.27
CA ILE A 185 -13.05 -7.66 -19.67
C ILE A 185 -12.86 -6.15 -19.84
N MET A 186 -12.10 -5.50 -18.95
CA MET A 186 -11.81 -4.07 -19.05
C MET A 186 -10.70 -3.74 -20.06
N GLU A 187 -9.70 -4.60 -20.26
CA GLU A 187 -8.69 -4.48 -21.33
C GLU A 187 -9.38 -4.47 -22.69
N ARG A 188 -10.39 -5.31 -22.92
CA ARG A 188 -11.17 -5.34 -24.18
C ARG A 188 -12.02 -4.10 -24.43
N LEU A 189 -12.40 -3.35 -23.40
CA LEU A 189 -13.20 -2.13 -23.53
C LEU A 189 -12.34 -0.85 -23.58
N ALA A 190 -11.14 -0.90 -23.01
CA ALA A 190 -10.19 0.21 -22.97
C ALA A 190 -9.06 0.10 -24.02
N GLU A 191 -8.90 -1.05 -24.68
CA GLU A 191 -7.91 -1.30 -25.75
C GLU A 191 -7.87 -0.21 -26.83
N PRO A 192 -9.00 0.35 -27.33
CA PRO A 192 -8.95 1.42 -28.33
C PRO A 192 -8.43 2.76 -27.77
N ILE A 193 -8.57 3.00 -26.46
CA ILE A 193 -8.29 4.29 -25.82
C ILE A 193 -6.88 4.31 -25.20
N VAL A 194 -6.46 3.21 -24.57
CA VAL A 194 -5.13 3.05 -23.95
C VAL A 194 -4.05 2.83 -25.01
N GLY A 195 -4.36 2.09 -26.09
CA GLY A 195 -3.43 1.89 -27.21
C GLY A 195 -3.08 3.17 -27.99
N LEU A 196 -3.94 4.20 -27.91
CA LEU A 196 -3.71 5.49 -28.55
C LEU A 196 -2.92 6.47 -27.65
N LEU A 197 -3.08 6.38 -26.32
CA LEU A 197 -2.38 7.24 -25.35
C LEU A 197 -1.01 6.69 -24.90
N GLY A 198 -0.81 5.36 -24.95
CA GLY A 198 0.49 4.73 -24.65
C GLY A 198 1.61 5.11 -25.64
N LYS A 199 1.27 5.73 -26.79
CA LYS A 199 2.24 6.31 -27.73
C LYS A 199 2.73 7.72 -27.35
N VAL A 200 2.21 8.31 -26.26
CA VAL A 200 2.48 9.71 -25.91
C VAL A 200 3.42 9.86 -24.69
N SER A 201 3.56 8.86 -23.81
CA SER A 201 4.64 8.84 -22.80
C SER A 201 4.75 7.52 -22.03
N ASP A 202 5.97 6.98 -21.88
CA ASP A 202 6.30 5.83 -21.01
C ASP A 202 6.00 6.07 -19.51
N ASN A 203 5.72 7.31 -19.12
CA ASN A 203 5.43 7.71 -17.73
C ASN A 203 3.95 7.51 -17.33
N ILE A 204 3.13 6.89 -18.19
CA ILE A 204 1.70 6.67 -17.90
C ILE A 204 1.46 5.28 -17.30
N GLU A 205 2.31 4.30 -17.58
CA GLU A 205 2.17 2.93 -17.07
C GLU A 205 3.14 2.66 -15.90
N ALA A 206 2.80 1.65 -15.10
CA ALA A 206 3.66 1.12 -14.05
C ALA A 206 3.51 -0.42 -13.99
N PRO A 207 4.54 -1.19 -14.33
CA PRO A 207 4.51 -2.63 -14.12
C PRO A 207 4.26 -2.96 -12.65
N VAL A 208 3.36 -3.89 -12.35
CA VAL A 208 3.05 -4.26 -10.95
C VAL A 208 4.29 -4.74 -10.16
N SER A 209 5.27 -5.34 -10.84
CA SER A 209 6.57 -5.71 -10.28
C SER A 209 7.38 -4.48 -9.83
N ASP A 210 7.32 -3.40 -10.61
CA ASP A 210 8.10 -2.19 -10.37
C ASP A 210 7.48 -1.40 -9.22
N VAL A 211 6.14 -1.33 -9.17
CA VAL A 211 5.42 -0.79 -8.00
C VAL A 211 5.81 -1.56 -6.73
N ALA A 212 5.82 -2.89 -6.77
CA ALA A 212 6.21 -3.71 -5.63
C ALA A 212 7.65 -3.45 -5.16
N LYS A 213 8.62 -3.42 -6.09
CA LYS A 213 10.03 -3.07 -5.78
C LYS A 213 10.15 -1.67 -5.18
N ALA A 214 9.47 -0.71 -5.79
CA ALA A 214 9.47 0.67 -5.33
C ALA A 214 8.87 0.80 -3.91
N MET A 215 7.81 0.05 -3.60
CA MET A 215 7.21 0.04 -2.26
C MET A 215 8.20 -0.42 -1.20
N VAL A 216 8.92 -1.53 -1.43
CA VAL A 216 9.92 -2.03 -0.48
C VAL A 216 11.02 -1.00 -0.27
N LYS A 217 11.59 -0.45 -1.36
CA LYS A 217 12.66 0.56 -1.25
C LYS A 217 12.20 1.84 -0.58
N ALA A 218 11.00 2.30 -0.91
CA ALA A 218 10.43 3.49 -0.30
C ALA A 218 10.30 3.31 1.22
N ALA A 219 9.86 2.14 1.68
CA ALA A 219 9.81 1.83 3.11
C ALA A 219 11.19 1.87 3.77
N LEU A 220 12.23 1.36 3.11
CA LEU A 220 13.61 1.36 3.62
C LEU A 220 14.21 2.77 3.69
N LEU A 221 13.90 3.63 2.72
CA LEU A 221 14.36 5.03 2.71
C LEU A 221 13.60 5.91 3.72
N GLY A 222 12.29 5.70 3.84
CA GLY A 222 11.41 6.53 4.66
C GLY A 222 11.07 7.88 4.02
N PRO A 223 10.07 8.59 4.57
CA PRO A 223 9.48 9.78 3.94
C PRO A 223 10.45 10.96 3.79
N GLN A 224 11.35 11.18 4.74
CA GLN A 224 12.30 12.31 4.69
C GLN A 224 13.34 12.11 3.59
N LYS A 225 13.94 10.92 3.51
CA LYS A 225 14.96 10.60 2.50
C LYS A 225 14.38 10.58 1.09
N LEU A 226 13.16 10.05 0.92
CA LEU A 226 12.44 10.14 -0.36
C LEU A 226 12.30 11.59 -0.84
N LYS A 227 11.92 12.51 0.06
CA LYS A 227 11.81 13.93 -0.28
C LYS A 227 13.16 14.59 -0.57
N SER A 228 14.20 14.31 0.21
CA SER A 228 15.53 14.88 -0.04
C SER A 228 16.15 14.41 -1.35
N ASP A 229 15.84 13.18 -1.78
CA ASP A 229 16.43 12.57 -2.98
C ASP A 229 15.60 12.87 -4.24
N GLY A 230 14.55 13.68 -4.13
CA GLY A 230 13.64 13.99 -5.24
C GLY A 230 12.82 12.78 -5.70
N LEU A 231 12.64 11.78 -4.83
CA LEU A 231 11.88 10.56 -5.06
C LEU A 231 10.49 10.59 -4.38
N GLY A 232 10.13 11.71 -3.77
CA GLY A 232 8.81 11.96 -3.20
C GLY A 232 8.60 13.43 -2.92
N GLU A 233 7.34 13.81 -2.76
CA GLU A 233 6.92 15.19 -2.49
C GLU A 233 6.15 15.27 -1.17
N ALA A 234 6.08 16.46 -0.58
CA ALA A 234 5.14 16.72 0.50
C ALA A 234 3.70 16.63 -0.03
N PRO A 235 2.72 16.24 0.79
CA PRO A 235 1.32 16.27 0.38
C PRO A 235 0.89 17.69 0.00
N ALA A 236 -0.08 17.81 -0.92
CA ALA A 236 -0.61 19.10 -1.35
C ALA A 236 -1.22 19.88 -0.17
N LYS A 237 -1.27 21.22 -0.25
CA LYS A 237 -1.85 22.07 0.82
C LYS A 237 -3.30 21.75 1.16
N SER A 238 -4.05 21.16 0.23
CA SER A 238 -5.44 20.73 0.43
C SER A 238 -5.56 19.40 1.20
N PHE A 239 -4.45 18.71 1.45
CA PHE A 239 -4.40 17.42 2.14
C PHE A 239 -4.71 17.61 3.62
N LYS A 240 -5.77 16.97 4.09
CA LYS A 240 -6.27 17.14 5.45
C LYS A 240 -5.66 16.09 6.38
N LEU A 241 -5.04 16.56 7.46
CA LEU A 241 -4.55 15.72 8.55
C LEU A 241 -5.38 16.00 9.82
N GLU A 242 -5.52 15.00 10.67
CA GLU A 242 -6.06 15.21 12.03
C GLU A 242 -5.20 16.22 12.82
N GLU A 243 -5.83 16.95 13.74
CA GLU A 243 -5.18 18.00 14.52
C GLU A 243 -3.96 17.47 15.30
N GLY A 244 -2.86 18.22 15.30
CA GLY A 244 -1.60 17.81 15.93
C GLY A 244 -0.70 16.90 15.09
N ARG A 245 -1.08 16.57 13.85
CA ARG A 245 -0.25 15.80 12.89
C ARG A 245 0.50 16.73 11.93
N SER A 246 1.77 16.43 11.67
CA SER A 246 2.59 17.13 10.67
C SER A 246 2.65 16.37 9.35
N GLY A 247 2.61 17.10 8.22
CA GLY A 247 2.87 16.57 6.88
C GLY A 247 4.34 16.18 6.65
N ASP A 248 5.25 16.50 7.56
CA ASP A 248 6.68 16.19 7.43
C ASP A 248 6.97 14.69 7.42
N GLY A 249 6.13 13.90 8.10
CA GLY A 249 6.19 12.45 8.10
C GLY A 249 5.51 11.79 6.88
N VAL A 250 4.97 12.58 5.95
CA VAL A 250 4.30 12.09 4.75
C VAL A 250 5.16 12.33 3.52
N ALA A 251 5.22 11.34 2.64
CA ALA A 251 5.79 11.44 1.30
C ALA A 251 4.82 10.89 0.25
N VAL A 252 4.57 11.66 -0.81
CA VAL A 252 3.82 11.23 -1.99
C VAL A 252 4.79 10.84 -3.08
N VAL A 253 4.73 9.60 -3.54
CA VAL A 253 5.62 9.05 -4.58
C VAL A 253 4.83 8.87 -5.87
N GLY A 254 4.97 9.81 -6.80
CA GLY A 254 4.32 9.75 -8.11
C GLY A 254 4.96 8.75 -9.08
N ASN A 255 4.28 8.47 -10.20
CA ASN A 255 4.72 7.43 -11.14
C ASN A 255 6.18 7.53 -11.61
N PRO A 256 6.73 8.70 -11.97
CA PRO A 256 8.14 8.80 -12.37
C PRO A 256 9.10 8.32 -11.28
N ALA A 257 8.82 8.67 -10.01
CA ALA A 257 9.60 8.24 -8.87
C ALA A 257 9.43 6.74 -8.59
N VAL A 258 8.22 6.18 -8.77
CA VAL A 258 7.99 4.72 -8.73
C VAL A 258 8.90 4.00 -9.72
N LEU A 259 8.92 4.43 -10.98
CA LEU A 259 9.73 3.82 -12.03
C LEU A 259 11.24 3.98 -11.77
N LYS A 260 11.66 5.10 -11.18
CA LYS A 260 13.07 5.32 -10.80
C LYS A 260 13.49 4.41 -9.65
N LEU A 261 12.71 4.37 -8.56
CA LEU A 261 12.95 3.48 -7.42
C LEU A 261 13.06 2.01 -7.85
N ALA A 262 12.24 1.57 -8.80
CA ALA A 262 12.25 0.18 -9.27
C ALA A 262 13.52 -0.24 -10.03
N LYS A 263 14.26 0.72 -10.60
CA LYS A 263 15.46 0.49 -11.44
C LYS A 263 16.77 0.51 -10.68
N GLU A 264 16.82 1.22 -9.56
CA GLU A 264 17.99 1.29 -8.65
C GLU A 264 18.18 -0.05 -7.91
#